data_AF-A0A932E1V3-F1
#
_entry.id   AF-A0A932E1V3-F1
#
_cell.length_a   1.000
_cell.length_b   1.000
_cell.length_c   1.000
_cell.angle_alpha   90.00
_cell.angle_beta   90.00
_cell.angle_gamma   90.00
#
_symmetry.space_group_name_H-M   'P 1'
#
loop_
_entity.id
_entity.type
_entity.pdbx_description
1 polymer ?
#
loop_
_entity_poly.entity_id
_entity_poly.type
_entity_poly.pdbx_seq_one_letter_code
_entity_poly.pdbx_strand_id
1 'polypeptide(L)'
;MRKRATRAVWIAAAVVAALAGLAAVSEASHTKEYPKKHKIVYHFNGSDSGDHVGKAKAVLGNIQNHIQGVGGWGSIEALVLVVHGDGVVPFIEKGMDPEVRKRYDLLTLSGMKFGV
;
A
#
# COMPACT_ATOMS: atom_id res chain seq x y z
N MET A 1 -11.23 -41.16 -39.84
CA MET A 1 -11.25 -40.82 -38.41
C MET A 1 -9.93 -40.22 -37.87
N ARG A 2 -8.75 -40.63 -38.35
CA ARG A 2 -7.42 -40.13 -37.88
C ARG A 2 -7.14 -38.61 -38.02
N LYS A 3 -7.71 -37.93 -39.03
CA LYS A 3 -7.49 -36.48 -39.28
C LYS A 3 -8.21 -35.56 -38.29
N ARG A 4 -9.28 -36.03 -37.63
CA ARG A 4 -10.03 -35.24 -36.62
C ARG A 4 -9.33 -35.28 -35.26
N ALA A 5 -8.77 -36.43 -34.88
CA ALA A 5 -8.01 -36.58 -33.64
C ALA A 5 -6.74 -35.71 -33.62
N THR A 6 -6.02 -35.63 -34.76
CA THR A 6 -4.83 -34.77 -34.90
C THR A 6 -5.18 -33.29 -34.79
N ARG A 7 -6.28 -32.83 -35.41
CA ARG A 7 -6.74 -31.44 -35.26
C ARG A 7 -7.14 -31.10 -33.83
N ALA A 8 -7.81 -32.02 -33.12
CA ALA A 8 -8.19 -31.83 -31.72
C ALA A 8 -6.96 -31.70 -30.80
N VAL A 9 -5.90 -32.49 -31.06
CA VAL A 9 -4.63 -32.40 -30.32
C VAL A 9 -3.94 -31.06 -30.54
N TRP A 10 -3.91 -30.56 -31.78
CA TRP A 10 -3.30 -29.25 -32.09
C TRP A 10 -4.06 -28.07 -31.47
N ILE A 11 -5.40 -28.13 -31.45
CA ILE A 11 -6.22 -27.11 -30.80
C ILE A 11 -6.01 -27.14 -29.28
N ALA A 12 -5.97 -28.32 -28.67
CA ALA A 12 -5.69 -28.45 -27.23
C ALA A 12 -4.30 -27.90 -26.89
N ALA A 13 -3.28 -28.20 -27.70
CA ALA A 13 -1.93 -27.68 -27.52
C ALA A 13 -1.88 -26.14 -27.64
N ALA A 14 -2.60 -25.56 -28.60
CA ALA A 14 -2.67 -24.11 -28.78
C ALA A 14 -3.37 -23.42 -27.59
N VAL A 15 -4.43 -24.02 -27.05
CA VAL A 15 -5.14 -23.50 -25.87
C VAL A 15 -4.24 -23.55 -24.63
N VAL A 16 -3.52 -24.66 -24.40
CA VAL A 16 -2.58 -24.77 -23.28
C VAL A 16 -1.44 -23.76 -23.41
N ALA A 17 -0.88 -23.58 -24.61
CA ALA A 17 0.15 -22.58 -24.86
C ALA A 17 -0.35 -21.14 -24.65
N ALA A 18 -1.58 -20.83 -25.06
CA ALA A 18 -2.19 -19.53 -24.84
C ALA A 18 -2.43 -19.24 -23.34
N LEU A 19 -2.91 -20.23 -22.58
CA LEU A 19 -3.11 -20.10 -21.13
C LEU A 19 -1.78 -19.97 -20.37
N ALA A 20 -0.75 -20.70 -20.77
CA ALA A 20 0.60 -20.54 -20.21
C ALA A 20 1.20 -19.16 -20.53
N GLY A 21 0.97 -18.65 -21.75
CA GLY A 21 1.37 -17.30 -22.15
C GLY A 21 0.68 -16.20 -21.33
N LEU A 22 -0.62 -16.35 -21.04
CA LEU A 22 -1.38 -15.41 -20.19
C LEU A 22 -0.88 -15.41 -18.73
N ALA A 23 -0.48 -16.56 -18.20
CA ALA A 23 0.08 -16.65 -16.85
C ALA A 23 1.46 -15.98 -16.72
N ALA A 24 2.25 -15.95 -17.79
CA ALA A 24 3.57 -15.33 -17.81
C ALA A 24 3.53 -13.78 -17.86
N VAL A 25 2.39 -13.18 -18.19
CA VAL A 25 2.21 -11.71 -18.23
C VAL A 25 1.73 -11.16 -16.88
N SER A 26 1.27 -12.03 -15.97
CA SER A 26 0.93 -11.63 -14.60
C SER A 26 2.18 -11.55 -13.74
N GLU A 27 2.95 -10.45 -13.86
CA GLU A 27 3.89 -10.07 -12.81
C GLU A 27 3.09 -9.83 -11.52
N ALA A 28 3.12 -10.80 -10.60
CA ALA A 28 2.81 -10.50 -9.21
C ALA A 28 3.74 -9.36 -8.78
N SER A 29 3.19 -8.27 -8.25
CA SER A 29 3.92 -7.00 -8.07
C SER A 29 5.13 -7.07 -7.13
N HIS A 30 5.36 -8.21 -6.47
CA HIS A 30 6.47 -8.43 -5.55
C HIS A 30 6.98 -9.88 -5.66
N THR A 31 7.98 -10.12 -6.50
CA THR A 31 8.79 -11.36 -6.43
C THR A 31 10.05 -11.08 -5.60
N LYS A 32 10.61 -12.11 -4.96
CA LYS A 32 11.87 -11.99 -4.21
C LYS A 32 13.04 -11.52 -5.10
N GLU A 33 12.98 -11.81 -6.39
CA GLU A 33 13.98 -11.43 -7.40
C GLU A 33 13.80 -9.99 -7.90
N TYR A 34 12.60 -9.40 -7.79
CA TYR A 34 12.32 -8.02 -8.17
C TYR A 34 11.45 -7.33 -7.10
N PRO A 35 12.04 -6.96 -5.94
CA PRO A 35 11.32 -6.24 -4.91
C PRO A 35 11.07 -4.80 -5.38
N LYS A 36 10.00 -4.58 -6.14
CA LYS A 36 9.47 -3.23 -6.39
C LYS A 36 8.99 -2.70 -5.04
N LYS A 37 9.79 -1.86 -4.41
CA LYS A 37 9.46 -1.23 -3.13
C LYS A 37 8.27 -0.28 -3.32
N HIS A 38 7.44 -0.17 -2.28
CA HIS A 38 6.24 0.65 -2.33
C HIS A 38 6.56 2.14 -2.17
N LYS A 39 5.90 2.98 -2.96
CA LYS A 39 5.79 4.43 -2.74
C LYS A 39 4.38 4.72 -2.28
N ILE A 40 4.25 5.24 -1.06
CA ILE A 40 2.98 5.33 -0.35
C ILE A 40 2.72 6.79 0.01
N VAL A 41 1.52 7.28 -0.33
CA VAL A 41 1.05 8.60 0.10
C VAL A 41 -0.27 8.42 0.83
N TYR A 42 -0.30 8.85 2.10
CA TYR A 42 -1.53 9.03 2.86
C TYR A 42 -1.96 10.48 2.81
N HIS A 43 -3.26 10.71 2.71
CA HIS A 43 -3.85 12.03 2.67
C HIS A 43 -4.85 12.18 3.81
N PHE A 44 -4.72 13.25 4.59
CA PHE A 44 -5.55 13.48 5.76
C PHE A 44 -6.03 14.94 5.81
N ASN A 45 -7.34 15.14 5.64
CA ASN A 45 -7.96 16.48 5.70
C ASN A 45 -8.65 16.79 7.03
N GLY A 46 -8.71 15.84 7.97
CA GLY A 46 -9.48 15.98 9.19
C GLY A 46 -10.97 16.25 8.95
N SER A 47 -11.66 15.36 8.24
CA SER A 47 -13.13 15.23 8.09
C SER A 47 -14.06 16.17 8.87
N ASP A 48 -15.15 16.55 8.21
CA ASP A 48 -16.29 17.36 8.71
C ASP A 48 -17.03 16.83 9.97
N SER A 49 -16.64 15.69 10.51
CA SER A 49 -17.30 15.01 11.64
C SER A 49 -16.88 15.53 13.03
N GLY A 50 -15.98 16.51 13.11
CA GLY A 50 -15.55 17.17 14.35
C GLY A 50 -14.55 16.39 15.23
N ASP A 51 -14.49 15.05 15.16
CA ASP A 51 -13.48 14.24 15.86
C ASP A 51 -12.18 14.10 15.04
N HIS A 52 -11.39 15.17 15.03
CA HIS A 52 -10.11 15.17 14.30
C HIS A 52 -9.04 14.31 14.99
N VAL A 53 -9.05 14.22 16.32
CA VAL A 53 -8.05 13.47 17.10
C VAL A 53 -8.24 11.97 16.93
N GLY A 54 -9.47 11.45 17.04
CA GLY A 54 -9.76 10.04 16.81
C GLY A 54 -9.37 9.60 15.40
N LYS A 55 -9.62 10.45 14.39
CA LYS A 55 -9.22 10.16 13.01
C LYS A 55 -7.71 10.26 12.79
N ALA A 56 -7.00 11.16 13.47
CA ALA A 56 -5.55 11.17 13.47
C ALA A 56 -4.98 9.85 14.03
N LYS A 57 -5.53 9.34 15.13
CA LYS A 57 -5.14 8.02 15.68
C LYS A 57 -5.41 6.89 14.68
N ALA A 58 -6.55 6.93 13.99
CA ALA A 58 -6.93 5.94 12.99
C ALA A 58 -5.99 5.96 11.78
N VAL A 59 -5.67 7.14 11.20
CA VAL A 59 -4.79 7.21 10.02
C VAL A 59 -3.37 6.75 10.35
N LEU A 60 -2.83 7.12 11.51
CA LEU A 60 -1.52 6.64 11.97
C LEU A 60 -1.53 5.12 12.22
N GLY A 61 -2.64 4.58 12.75
CA GLY A 61 -2.83 3.14 12.87
C GLY A 61 -2.87 2.43 11.52
N ASN A 62 -3.57 3.01 10.55
CA ASN A 62 -3.66 2.47 9.19
C ASN A 62 -2.30 2.47 8.49
N ILE A 63 -1.48 3.50 8.69
CA ILE A 63 -0.11 3.55 8.20
C ILE A 63 0.71 2.39 8.79
N GLN A 64 0.66 2.20 10.11
CA GLN A 64 1.37 1.12 10.79
C GLN A 64 0.93 -0.28 10.31
N ASN A 65 -0.36 -0.46 10.04
CA ASN A 65 -0.90 -1.69 9.50
C ASN A 65 -0.46 -1.92 8.04
N HIS A 66 -0.43 -0.87 7.22
CA HIS A 66 0.07 -0.94 5.85
C HIS A 66 1.54 -1.38 5.82
N ILE A 67 2.38 -0.76 6.66
CA ILE A 67 3.80 -1.12 6.78
C ILE A 67 3.96 -2.60 7.07
N GLN A 68 3.19 -3.13 8.02
CA GLN A 68 3.22 -4.57 8.33
C GLN A 68 2.70 -5.43 7.17
N GLY A 69 1.61 -4.99 6.52
CA GLY A 69 1.00 -5.70 5.39
C GLY A 69 1.91 -5.86 4.18
N VAL A 70 2.80 -4.90 3.91
CA VAL A 70 3.78 -4.98 2.81
C VAL A 70 5.08 -5.70 3.20
N GLY A 71 5.18 -6.24 4.42
CA GLY A 71 6.37 -6.95 4.89
C GLY A 71 7.40 -6.08 5.62
N GLY A 72 6.99 -4.91 6.10
CA GLY A 72 7.81 -3.99 6.90
C GLY A 72 8.49 -2.88 6.09
N TRP A 73 9.25 -2.04 6.79
CA TRP A 73 9.94 -0.87 6.22
C TRP A 73 10.92 -1.22 5.09
N GLY A 74 11.51 -2.42 5.08
CA GLY A 74 12.39 -2.88 4.00
C GLY A 74 11.72 -2.93 2.63
N SER A 75 10.39 -3.12 2.59
CA SER A 75 9.57 -3.15 1.38
C SER A 75 9.11 -1.77 0.92
N ILE A 76 9.46 -0.69 1.63
CA ILE A 76 8.98 0.67 1.35
C ILE A 76 10.14 1.52 0.84
N GLU A 77 9.92 2.21 -0.27
CA GLU A 77 10.85 3.20 -0.83
C GLU A 77 10.57 4.57 -0.24
N ALA A 78 9.29 4.95 -0.12
CA ALA A 78 8.87 6.21 0.45
C ALA A 78 7.48 6.06 1.08
N LEU A 79 7.28 6.69 2.24
CA LEU A 79 5.98 6.84 2.88
C LEU A 79 5.80 8.29 3.31
N VAL A 80 4.78 8.96 2.78
CA VAL A 80 4.47 10.35 3.10
C VAL A 80 3.05 10.44 3.64
N LEU A 81 2.88 11.12 4.78
CA LEU A 81 1.59 11.59 5.26
C LEU A 81 1.45 13.06 4.89
N VAL A 82 0.51 13.37 4.00
CA VAL A 82 0.14 14.73 3.59
C VAL A 82 -1.11 15.15 4.34
N VAL A 83 -1.01 16.24 5.10
CA VAL A 83 -2.07 16.77 5.95
C VAL A 83 -2.46 18.16 5.48
N HIS A 84 -3.75 18.46 5.39
CA HIS A 84 -4.22 19.83 5.09
C HIS A 84 -5.58 20.10 5.75
N GLY A 85 -6.05 21.34 5.63
CA GLY A 85 -7.33 21.78 6.20
C GLY A 85 -7.41 21.56 7.71
N ASP A 86 -8.58 21.15 8.19
CA ASP A 86 -8.82 20.87 9.62
C ASP A 86 -8.01 19.66 10.12
N GLY A 87 -7.46 18.86 9.21
CA GLY A 87 -6.56 17.74 9.49
C GLY A 87 -5.25 18.17 10.11
N VAL A 88 -4.87 19.44 10.00
CA VAL A 88 -3.66 19.97 10.64
C VAL A 88 -3.80 20.03 12.16
N VAL A 89 -5.02 20.27 12.68
CA VAL A 89 -5.28 20.54 14.09
C VAL A 89 -4.71 19.48 15.05
N PRO A 90 -4.89 18.16 14.82
CA PRO A 90 -4.34 17.13 15.69
C PRO A 90 -2.81 17.04 15.70
N PHE A 91 -2.13 17.65 14.73
CA PHE A 91 -0.68 17.58 14.56
C PHE A 91 0.05 18.87 14.99
N ILE A 92 -0.66 19.84 15.55
CA ILE A 92 -0.05 21.04 16.14
C ILE A 92 0.66 20.67 17.44
N GLU A 93 1.97 20.92 17.55
CA GLU A 93 2.81 20.52 18.70
C GLU A 93 2.21 20.96 20.05
N LYS A 94 1.73 22.21 20.12
CA LYS A 94 1.09 22.74 21.31
C LYS A 94 -0.32 22.16 21.45
N GLY A 95 -0.46 21.11 22.26
CA GLY A 95 -1.75 20.47 22.55
C GLY A 95 -2.01 19.17 21.79
N MET A 96 -1.03 18.65 21.07
CA MET A 96 -1.09 17.32 20.46
C MET A 96 -1.43 16.26 21.51
N ASP A 97 -2.43 15.43 21.21
CA ASP A 97 -2.77 14.27 22.04
C ASP A 97 -1.54 13.36 22.23
N PRO A 98 -1.24 12.89 23.46
CA PRO A 98 -0.02 12.13 23.74
C PRO A 98 0.13 10.85 22.91
N GLU A 99 -0.99 10.19 22.58
CA GLU A 99 -0.98 8.98 21.77
C GLU A 99 -0.75 9.30 20.29
N VAL A 100 -1.36 10.38 19.79
CA VAL A 100 -1.07 10.90 18.43
C VAL A 100 0.42 11.21 18.33
N ARG A 101 0.99 11.94 19.30
CA ARG A 101 2.42 12.26 19.35
C ARG A 101 3.28 11.01 19.31
N LYS A 102 3.02 10.07 20.21
CA LYS A 102 3.80 8.81 20.29
C LYS A 102 3.82 8.06 18.95
N ARG A 103 2.66 7.92 18.30
CA ARG A 103 2.56 7.21 17.02
C ARG A 103 3.22 7.99 15.89
N TYR A 104 3.01 9.30 15.85
CA TYR A 104 3.62 10.21 14.88
C TYR A 104 5.15 10.18 14.97
N ASP A 105 5.71 10.31 16.17
CA ASP A 105 7.15 10.29 16.41
C ASP A 105 7.75 8.95 16.00
N LEU A 106 7.12 7.84 16.39
CA LEU A 106 7.57 6.49 16.02
C LEU A 106 7.65 6.33 14.50
N LEU A 107 6.61 6.72 13.78
CA LEU A 107 6.55 6.60 12.32
C LEU A 107 7.56 7.53 11.63
N THR A 108 7.71 8.77 12.11
CA THR A 108 8.62 9.75 11.54
C THR A 108 10.08 9.37 11.77
N LEU A 109 10.42 8.91 12.98
CA LEU A 109 11.75 8.37 13.30
C LEU A 109 12.07 7.10 12.50
N SER A 110 11.05 6.32 12.11
CA SER A 110 11.21 5.12 11.28
C SER A 110 11.31 5.42 9.77
N GLY A 111 11.12 6.67 9.35
CA GLY A 111 11.32 7.09 7.96
C GLY A 111 10.09 7.66 7.25
N MET A 112 8.91 7.70 7.90
CA MET A 112 7.76 8.44 7.37
C MET A 112 8.13 9.92 7.20
N LYS A 113 7.76 10.52 6.07
CA LYS A 113 7.80 11.96 5.88
C LYS A 113 6.44 12.57 6.17
N PHE A 114 6.46 13.75 6.75
CA PHE A 114 5.27 14.54 7.03
C PHE A 114 5.24 15.75 6.10
N GLY A 115 4.12 15.98 5.43
CA GLY A 115 3.88 17.14 4.58
C GLY A 115 2.62 17.86 5.03
N VAL A 116 2.67 19.19 5.02
CA VAL A 116 1.55 20.11 5.31
C VAL A 116 1.39 21.07 4.15
#